data_AF-A0AAW2P5X3-F1
#
_entry.id   AF-A0AAW2P5X3-F1
#
_cell.length_a   1.000
_cell.length_b   1.000
_cell.length_c   1.000
_cell.angle_alpha   90.00
_cell.angle_beta   90.00
_cell.angle_gamma   90.00
#
_symmetry.space_group_name_H-M   'P 1'
#
loop_
_entity.id
_entity.type
_entity.pdbx_description
1 polymer ?
#
loop_
_entity_poly.entity_id
_entity_poly.type
_entity_poly.pdbx_seq_one_letter_code
_entity_poly.pdbx_strand_id
1 'polypeptide(L)'
;MPGQDPESPRHAASPSERAVNPEDENSRLTELVMNLEENVSSLETEITVLNSELEKCRQVVQEMASAFGGGGIADMRREMEQMSIQIGLLQRAVSNVPVVAPDASARLRIPEPKAYSGARDAKEVENFLFDMEQYFLAAKSRTRRGKCRLRQCI
;
A
#
# COMPACT_ATOMS: atom_id res chain seq x y z
N MET A 1 -62.27 -88.98 -50.88
CA MET A 1 -60.85 -89.16 -50.49
C MET A 1 -60.06 -89.35 -51.78
N PRO A 2 -58.93 -88.68 -52.02
CA PRO A 2 -57.97 -88.02 -51.09
C PRO A 2 -58.03 -86.48 -51.22
N GLY A 3 -57.65 -85.64 -50.26
CA GLY A 3 -56.38 -85.53 -49.55
C GLY A 3 -55.96 -84.06 -49.67
N GLN A 4 -56.29 -83.24 -48.67
CA GLN A 4 -55.88 -81.84 -48.58
C GLN A 4 -55.59 -81.55 -47.11
N ASP A 5 -54.31 -81.66 -46.75
CA ASP A 5 -53.80 -81.09 -45.51
C ASP A 5 -53.67 -79.57 -45.70
N PRO A 6 -54.22 -78.73 -44.82
CA PRO A 6 -53.94 -77.31 -44.86
C PRO A 6 -52.55 -77.04 -44.29
N GLU A 7 -51.71 -76.52 -45.18
CA GLU A 7 -50.43 -75.87 -44.97
C GLU A 7 -50.40 -75.04 -43.67
N SER A 8 -49.59 -75.47 -42.71
CA SER A 8 -49.29 -74.69 -41.51
C SER A 8 -48.23 -73.63 -41.87
N PRO A 9 -48.46 -72.33 -41.59
CA PRO A 9 -47.50 -71.30 -41.93
C PRO A 9 -46.17 -71.54 -41.22
N ARG A 10 -45.11 -71.75 -42.02
CA ARG A 10 -43.74 -71.68 -41.53
C ARG A 10 -43.52 -70.26 -41.00
N HIS A 11 -43.52 -70.10 -39.68
CA HIS A 11 -43.05 -68.87 -39.06
C HIS A 11 -41.60 -68.68 -39.49
N ALA A 12 -41.41 -67.77 -40.44
CA ALA A 12 -40.11 -67.28 -40.86
C ALA A 12 -39.41 -66.72 -39.63
N ALA A 13 -38.39 -67.42 -39.16
CA ALA A 13 -37.44 -66.84 -38.22
C ALA A 13 -36.69 -65.71 -38.94
N SER A 14 -36.84 -64.49 -38.47
CA SER A 14 -35.99 -63.35 -38.82
C SER A 14 -36.18 -62.25 -37.77
N PRO A 15 -35.16 -61.41 -37.51
CA PRO A 15 -33.72 -61.64 -37.54
C PRO A 15 -33.21 -61.82 -36.10
N SER A 16 -32.15 -62.62 -35.96
CA SER A 16 -31.34 -62.67 -34.75
C SER A 16 -30.92 -61.25 -34.37
N GLU A 17 -31.63 -60.64 -33.42
CA GLU A 17 -31.00 -59.76 -32.44
C GLU A 17 -29.88 -60.62 -31.86
N ARG A 18 -28.65 -60.36 -32.33
CA ARG A 18 -27.46 -60.98 -31.79
C ARG A 18 -27.47 -60.58 -30.32
N ALA A 19 -27.97 -61.46 -29.47
CA ALA A 19 -27.94 -61.33 -28.03
C ALA A 19 -26.47 -61.09 -27.68
N VAL A 20 -26.12 -59.84 -27.43
CA VAL A 20 -24.78 -59.48 -26.97
C VAL A 20 -24.61 -60.26 -25.66
N ASN A 21 -23.52 -61.03 -25.56
CA ASN A 21 -23.33 -61.94 -24.44
C ASN A 21 -23.38 -61.10 -23.14
N PRO A 22 -24.33 -61.32 -22.23
CA PRO A 22 -24.42 -60.56 -21.00
C PRO A 22 -23.13 -60.63 -20.17
N GLU A 23 -22.33 -61.68 -20.31
CA GLU A 23 -21.01 -61.80 -19.68
C GLU A 23 -19.97 -60.81 -20.24
N ASP A 24 -20.05 -60.51 -21.55
CA ASP A 24 -19.16 -59.56 -22.22
C ASP A 24 -19.52 -58.12 -21.83
N GLU A 25 -20.81 -57.77 -21.79
CA GLU A 25 -21.27 -56.49 -21.27
C GLU A 25 -20.92 -56.29 -19.79
N ASN A 26 -21.03 -57.34 -18.97
CA ASN A 26 -20.66 -57.26 -17.55
C ASN A 26 -19.14 -57.06 -17.38
N SER A 27 -18.33 -57.65 -18.26
CA SER A 27 -16.87 -57.44 -18.29
C SER A 27 -16.53 -55.98 -18.68
N ARG A 28 -17.19 -55.46 -19.73
CA ARG A 28 -17.05 -54.06 -20.17
C ARG A 28 -17.49 -53.06 -19.11
N LEU A 29 -18.61 -53.34 -18.42
CA LEU A 29 -19.13 -52.50 -17.35
C LEU A 29 -18.17 -52.49 -16.14
N THR A 30 -17.60 -53.64 -15.81
CA THR A 30 -16.57 -53.75 -14.75
C THR A 30 -15.35 -52.90 -15.09
N GLU A 31 -14.87 -52.94 -16.33
CA GLU A 31 -13.74 -52.11 -16.78
C GLU A 31 -14.06 -50.61 -16.70
N LEU A 32 -15.27 -50.19 -17.12
CA LEU A 32 -15.70 -48.80 -17.03
C LEU A 32 -15.78 -48.32 -15.56
N VAL A 33 -16.28 -49.16 -14.66
CA VAL A 33 -16.36 -48.84 -13.23
C VAL A 33 -14.96 -48.68 -12.64
N MET A 34 -14.03 -49.58 -12.93
CA MET A 34 -12.64 -49.44 -12.47
C MET A 34 -11.99 -48.13 -12.96
N ASN A 35 -12.19 -47.79 -14.23
CA ASN A 35 -11.67 -46.53 -14.78
C ASN A 35 -12.31 -45.30 -14.13
N LEU A 36 -13.60 -45.35 -13.81
CA LEU A 36 -14.28 -44.27 -13.10
C LEU A 36 -13.78 -44.15 -11.66
N GLU A 37 -13.57 -45.25 -10.96
CA GLU A 37 -13.00 -45.27 -9.61
C GLU A 37 -11.59 -44.66 -9.59
N GLU A 38 -10.75 -45.00 -10.56
CA GLU A 38 -9.42 -44.40 -10.71
C GLU A 38 -9.50 -42.89 -10.97
N ASN A 39 -10.37 -42.46 -11.90
CA ASN A 39 -10.58 -41.05 -12.19
C ASN A 39 -11.09 -40.26 -10.98
N VAL A 40 -12.02 -40.84 -10.21
CA VAL A 40 -12.53 -40.23 -8.96
C VAL A 40 -11.39 -40.10 -7.95
N SER A 41 -10.60 -41.16 -7.76
CA SER A 41 -9.44 -41.11 -6.85
C SER A 41 -8.43 -40.03 -7.28
N SER A 42 -8.15 -39.92 -8.57
CA SER A 42 -7.28 -38.87 -9.12
C SER A 42 -7.83 -37.47 -8.83
N LEU A 43 -9.11 -37.22 -9.11
CA LEU A 43 -9.76 -35.93 -8.85
C LEU A 43 -9.79 -35.59 -7.35
N GLU A 44 -10.03 -36.56 -6.48
CA GLU A 44 -9.94 -36.36 -5.03
C GLU A 44 -8.54 -35.89 -4.62
N THR A 45 -7.49 -36.53 -5.14
CA THR A 45 -6.11 -36.08 -4.87
C THR A 45 -5.85 -34.67 -5.38
N GLU A 46 -6.30 -34.32 -6.58
CA GLU A 46 -6.14 -32.97 -7.14
C GLU A 46 -6.86 -31.91 -6.28
N ILE A 47 -8.08 -32.21 -5.81
CA ILE A 47 -8.82 -31.33 -4.88
C ILE A 47 -8.03 -31.13 -3.59
N THR A 48 -7.43 -32.18 -3.02
CA THR A 48 -6.61 -32.02 -1.80
C THR A 48 -5.39 -31.13 -2.03
N VAL A 49 -4.73 -31.27 -3.18
CA VAL A 49 -3.56 -30.46 -3.56
C VAL A 49 -3.97 -29.00 -3.74
N LEU A 50 -5.01 -28.74 -4.54
CA LEU A 50 -5.51 -27.38 -4.80
C LEU A 50 -5.95 -26.67 -3.50
N ASN A 51 -6.62 -27.38 -2.59
CA ASN A 51 -6.96 -26.83 -1.28
C ASN A 51 -5.71 -26.46 -0.47
N SER A 52 -4.67 -27.30 -0.50
CA SER A 52 -3.41 -26.99 0.17
C SER A 52 -2.70 -25.77 -0.44
N GLU A 53 -2.79 -25.59 -1.75
CA GLU A 53 -2.22 -24.43 -2.46
C GLU A 53 -3.02 -23.14 -2.21
N LEU A 54 -4.35 -23.26 -2.16
CA LEU A 54 -5.23 -22.16 -1.78
C LEU A 54 -4.90 -21.65 -0.38
N GLU A 55 -4.70 -22.54 0.59
CA GLU A 55 -4.33 -22.16 1.95
C GLU A 55 -2.95 -21.48 2.02
N LYS A 56 -1.96 -21.99 1.26
CA LYS A 56 -0.66 -21.29 1.13
C LYS A 56 -0.82 -19.89 0.55
N CYS A 57 -1.63 -19.74 -0.49
CA CYS A 57 -1.90 -18.43 -1.11
C CYS A 57 -2.61 -17.49 -0.13
N ARG A 58 -3.61 -17.98 0.59
CA ARG A 58 -4.35 -17.24 1.62
C ARG A 58 -3.42 -16.75 2.73
N GLN A 59 -2.49 -17.60 3.18
CA GLN A 59 -1.49 -17.24 4.18
C GLN A 59 -0.59 -16.09 3.70
N VAL A 60 -0.09 -16.16 2.46
CA VAL A 60 0.73 -15.07 1.88
C VAL A 60 -0.04 -13.76 1.81
N VAL A 61 -1.31 -13.79 1.39
CA VAL A 61 -2.16 -12.59 1.35
C VAL A 61 -2.39 -12.02 2.75
N GLN A 62 -2.58 -12.88 3.76
CA GLN A 62 -2.78 -12.44 5.14
C GLN A 62 -1.52 -11.84 5.75
N GLU A 63 -0.35 -12.42 5.48
CA GLU A 63 0.94 -11.86 5.88
C GLU A 63 1.17 -10.50 5.23
N MET A 64 0.94 -10.39 3.92
CA MET A 64 1.02 -9.12 3.19
C MET A 64 0.06 -8.08 3.77
N ALA A 65 -1.19 -8.48 4.06
CA ALA A 65 -2.19 -7.60 4.66
C ALA A 65 -1.83 -7.18 6.09
N SER A 66 -1.09 -8.00 6.84
CA SER A 66 -0.60 -7.62 8.17
C SER A 66 0.60 -6.68 8.11
N ALA A 67 1.55 -6.93 7.18
CA ALA A 67 2.76 -6.14 7.02
C ALA A 67 2.48 -4.73 6.45
N PHE A 68 1.54 -4.64 5.51
CA PHE A 68 1.19 -3.39 4.83
C PHE A 68 -0.23 -2.90 5.18
N GLY A 69 -0.86 -3.54 6.16
CA GLY A 69 -2.21 -3.20 6.59
C GLY A 69 -2.34 -1.80 7.16
N GLY A 70 -3.58 -1.33 7.20
CA GLY A 70 -3.93 0.03 7.64
C GLY A 70 -3.58 0.36 9.10
N GLY A 71 -3.15 -0.61 9.91
CA GLY A 71 -2.77 -0.39 11.31
C GLY A 71 -1.61 0.59 11.46
N GLY A 72 -0.48 0.33 10.80
CA GLY A 72 0.69 1.21 10.86
C GLY A 72 0.41 2.62 10.31
N ILE A 73 -0.36 2.72 9.24
CA ILE A 73 -0.76 4.03 8.67
C ILE A 73 -1.70 4.79 9.61
N ALA A 74 -2.63 4.10 10.28
CA ALA A 74 -3.52 4.72 11.25
C ALA A 74 -2.78 5.22 12.49
N ASP A 75 -1.80 4.46 12.98
CA ASP A 75 -0.97 4.87 14.12
C ASP A 75 -0.06 6.04 13.76
N MET A 76 0.62 6.01 12.61
CA MET A 76 1.40 7.15 12.12
C MET A 76 0.55 8.42 11.99
N ARG A 77 -0.68 8.29 11.45
CA ARG A 77 -1.60 9.43 11.32
C ARG A 77 -1.99 10.01 12.68
N ARG A 78 -2.24 9.15 13.68
CA ARG A 78 -2.53 9.57 15.06
C ARG A 78 -1.35 10.32 15.68
N GLU A 79 -0.13 9.82 15.50
CA GLU A 79 1.08 10.50 15.99
C GLU A 79 1.30 11.85 15.31
N MET A 80 1.08 11.96 13.99
CA MET A 80 1.14 13.23 13.28
C MET A 80 0.12 14.26 13.80
N GLU A 81 -1.11 13.83 14.08
CA GLU A 81 -2.14 14.70 14.68
C GLU A 81 -1.71 15.17 16.08
N GLN A 82 -1.17 14.27 16.90
CA GLN A 82 -0.67 14.62 18.23
C GLN A 82 0.49 15.63 18.18
N MET A 83 1.46 15.42 17.28
CA MET A 83 2.58 16.34 17.10
C MET A 83 2.11 17.72 16.61
N SER A 84 1.16 17.76 15.68
CA SER A 84 0.56 19.01 15.19
C SER A 84 -0.07 19.82 16.33
N ILE A 85 -0.81 19.15 17.23
CA ILE A 85 -1.39 19.79 18.42
C ILE A 85 -0.28 20.32 19.33
N GLN A 86 0.75 19.53 19.63
CA GLN A 86 1.86 19.96 20.49
C GLN A 86 2.59 21.18 19.92
N ILE A 87 2.88 21.19 18.62
CA ILE A 87 3.49 22.33 17.93
C ILE A 87 2.60 23.58 18.07
N GLY A 88 1.29 23.46 17.84
CA GLY A 88 0.36 24.57 18.00
C GLY A 88 0.32 25.14 19.43
N LEU A 89 0.39 24.27 20.44
CA LEU A 89 0.46 24.68 21.84
C LEU A 89 1.78 25.40 22.16
N LEU A 90 2.91 24.87 21.70
CA LEU A 90 4.23 25.47 21.88
C LEU A 90 4.31 26.84 21.18
N GLN A 91 3.84 26.95 19.94
CA GLN A 91 3.79 28.21 19.21
C GLN A 91 2.96 29.27 19.95
N ARG A 92 1.82 28.88 20.53
CA ARG A 92 0.98 29.79 21.32
C ARG A 92 1.65 30.18 22.64
N ALA A 93 2.31 29.23 23.31
CA ALA A 93 3.05 29.51 24.55
C ALA A 93 4.20 30.50 24.29
N VAL A 94 4.97 30.31 23.21
CA VAL A 94 6.05 31.22 22.80
C VAL A 94 5.50 32.59 22.39
N SER A 95 4.38 32.64 21.67
CA SER A 95 3.74 33.91 21.26
C SER A 95 3.13 34.69 22.42
N ASN A 96 2.71 34.00 23.48
CA ASN A 96 2.12 34.61 24.68
C ASN A 96 3.16 34.99 25.76
N VAL A 97 4.45 34.76 25.53
CA VAL A 97 5.50 35.34 26.38
C VAL A 97 5.40 36.86 26.21
N PRO A 98 5.09 37.64 27.26
CA PRO A 98 5.22 39.08 27.16
C PRO A 98 6.70 39.34 26.95
N VAL A 99 7.07 39.70 25.72
CA VAL A 99 8.31 40.44 25.49
C VAL A 99 8.16 41.65 26.39
N VAL A 100 8.89 41.67 27.50
CA VAL A 100 9.02 42.86 28.35
C VAL A 100 9.43 43.96 27.38
N ALA A 101 8.47 44.81 27.02
CA ALA A 101 8.70 45.89 26.10
C ALA A 101 9.76 46.76 26.76
N PRO A 102 10.97 46.90 26.19
CA PRO A 102 11.78 48.05 26.53
C PRO A 102 10.94 49.23 26.07
N ASP A 103 10.51 50.03 27.03
CA ASP A 103 9.96 51.38 26.91
C ASP A 103 9.75 51.84 25.45
N ALA A 104 8.48 51.97 25.04
CA ALA A 104 8.08 52.38 23.69
C ALA A 104 8.59 53.79 23.28
N SER A 105 9.31 54.49 24.16
CA SER A 105 10.02 55.74 23.87
C SER A 105 11.49 55.55 23.46
N ALA A 106 12.11 54.40 23.73
CA ALA A 106 13.43 54.07 23.23
C ALA A 106 13.30 53.69 21.76
N ARG A 107 13.59 54.63 20.86
CA ARG A 107 13.83 54.36 19.44
C ARG A 107 14.94 53.29 19.38
N LEU A 108 14.56 52.01 19.36
CA LEU A 108 15.47 50.86 19.28
C LEU A 108 16.39 51.11 18.08
N ARG A 109 17.57 51.66 18.32
CA ARG A 109 18.55 51.82 17.25
C ARG A 109 18.98 50.40 16.92
N ILE A 110 18.87 50.03 15.66
CA ILE A 110 19.44 48.76 15.21
C ILE A 110 20.94 48.91 15.45
N PRO A 111 21.56 48.04 16.26
CA PRO A 111 23.00 48.06 16.45
C PRO A 111 23.68 47.92 15.08
N GLU A 112 24.67 48.75 14.79
CA GLU A 112 25.43 48.62 13.54
C GLU A 112 26.21 47.29 13.55
N PRO A 113 26.30 46.59 12.41
CA PRO A 113 27.03 45.34 12.31
C PRO A 113 28.53 45.60 12.53
N LYS A 114 29.22 44.60 13.06
CA LYS A 114 30.66 44.71 13.30
C LYS A 114 31.39 44.88 11.97
N ALA A 115 32.35 45.81 11.92
CA ALA A 115 33.15 46.01 10.72
C ALA A 115 34.01 44.77 10.42
N TYR A 116 34.11 44.41 9.14
CA TYR A 116 35.04 43.39 8.67
C TYR A 116 36.48 43.91 8.84
N SER A 117 37.33 43.15 9.52
CA SER A 117 38.71 43.54 9.79
C SER A 117 39.66 43.23 8.63
N GLY A 118 39.18 42.52 7.59
CA GLY A 118 39.96 42.20 6.40
C GLY A 118 40.83 40.96 6.53
N ALA A 119 40.74 40.20 7.63
CA ALA A 119 41.54 38.99 7.78
C ALA A 119 41.07 37.92 6.81
N ARG A 120 42.01 37.11 6.29
CA ARG A 120 41.72 35.98 5.42
C ARG A 120 41.27 34.76 6.23
N ASP A 121 40.27 34.98 7.09
CA ASP A 121 39.67 33.98 7.96
C ASP A 121 38.23 33.71 7.49
N ALA A 122 37.94 32.46 7.17
CA ALA A 122 36.63 32.06 6.66
C ALA A 122 35.49 32.33 7.66
N LYS A 123 35.77 32.15 8.95
CA LYS A 123 34.80 32.37 10.03
C LYS A 123 34.52 33.85 10.21
N GLU A 124 35.51 34.71 10.03
CA GLU A 124 35.28 36.16 10.05
C GLU A 124 34.37 36.62 8.92
N VAL A 125 34.61 36.12 7.71
CA VAL A 125 33.76 36.43 6.54
C VAL A 125 32.33 35.93 6.76
N GLU A 126 32.17 34.72 7.27
CA GLU A 126 30.85 34.14 7.58
C GLU A 126 30.10 34.96 8.65
N ASN A 127 30.78 35.32 9.75
CA ASN A 127 30.19 36.15 10.81
C ASN A 127 29.78 37.53 10.29
N PHE A 128 30.62 38.16 9.47
CA PHE A 128 30.30 39.47 8.89
C PHE A 128 29.08 39.40 7.97
N LEU A 129 29.00 38.39 7.10
CA LEU A 129 27.86 38.21 6.21
C LEU A 129 26.57 37.94 7.01
N PHE A 130 26.65 37.11 8.05
CA PHE A 130 25.54 36.86 8.96
C PHE A 130 25.06 38.13 9.67
N ASP A 131 25.98 38.90 10.27
CA ASP A 131 25.67 40.18 10.94
C ASP A 131 25.01 41.19 9.99
N MET A 132 25.49 41.27 8.75
CA MET A 132 24.93 42.14 7.71
C MET A 132 23.52 41.72 7.30
N GLU A 133 23.27 40.42 7.13
CA GLU A 133 21.94 39.91 6.79
C GLU A 133 20.93 40.23 7.90
N GLN A 134 21.29 39.95 9.16
CA GLN A 134 20.45 40.25 10.31
C GLN A 134 20.18 41.76 10.44
N TYR A 135 21.19 42.60 10.19
CA TYR A 135 21.03 44.05 10.20
C TYR A 135 20.01 44.52 9.17
N PHE A 136 20.06 44.03 7.92
CA PHE A 136 19.11 44.41 6.89
C PHE A 136 17.69 43.90 7.14
N LEU A 137 17.54 42.69 7.70
CA LEU A 137 16.25 42.16 8.11
C LEU A 137 15.62 43.03 9.22
N ALA A 138 16.42 43.42 10.21
CA ALA A 138 16.00 44.33 11.27
C ALA A 138 15.72 45.76 10.76
N ALA A 139 16.41 46.23 9.73
CA ALA A 139 16.20 47.55 9.11
C ALA A 139 14.92 47.61 8.26
N LYS A 140 14.62 46.54 7.52
CA LYS A 140 13.40 46.44 6.72
C LYS A 140 12.14 46.49 7.58
N SER A 141 12.12 45.84 8.74
CA SER A 141 10.98 45.85 9.67
C SER A 141 10.70 47.22 10.31
N ARG A 142 11.70 48.14 10.33
CA ARG A 142 11.54 49.52 10.84
C ARG A 142 11.11 50.53 9.79
N THR A 143 11.22 50.21 8.50
CA THR A 143 11.00 51.17 7.40
C THR A 143 9.53 51.32 7.01
N ARG A 144 8.63 51.53 8.00
CA ARG A 144 7.40 52.32 7.77
C ARG A 144 7.62 53.82 7.96
N ARG A 145 8.74 54.25 8.57
CA ARG A 145 9.14 55.66 8.69
C ARG A 145 10.66 55.81 8.85
N GLY A 146 11.36 56.25 7.79
CA GLY A 146 12.71 56.82 7.89
C GLY A 146 13.73 56.25 6.91
N LYS A 147 14.34 57.14 6.11
CA LYS A 147 15.40 56.84 5.13
C LYS A 147 16.64 56.23 5.81
N CYS A 148 17.10 55.06 5.35
CA CYS A 148 18.41 54.52 5.71
C CYS A 148 19.48 55.18 4.81
N ARG A 149 20.41 55.95 5.39
CA ARG A 149 21.65 56.34 4.67
C ARG A 149 22.67 55.23 4.92
N LEU A 150 22.99 54.48 3.87
CA LEU A 150 24.13 53.57 3.88
C LEU A 150 25.39 54.43 3.83
N ARG A 151 26.13 54.53 4.94
CA ARG A 151 27.50 55.07 4.88
C ARG A 151 28.34 53.97 4.23
N GLN A 152 28.94 54.31 3.10
CA GLN A 152 29.87 53.45 2.39
C GLN A 152 31.15 53.37 3.23
N CYS A 153 31.40 52.23 3.86
CA CYS A 153 32.71 51.92 4.42
C CYS A 153 33.64 51.60 3.24
N ILE A 154 34.68 52.41 3.09
CA ILE A 154 35.87 52.10 2.28
C ILE A 154 36.81 51.31 3.18
#